data_AF-A0A2H9MKA5-F1
#
_entry.id   AF-A0A2H9MKA5-F1
#
_cell.length_a   1.000
_cell.length_b   1.000
_cell.length_c   1.000
_cell.angle_alpha   90.00
_cell.angle_beta   90.00
_cell.angle_gamma   90.00
#
_symmetry.space_group_name_H-M   'P 1'
#
loop_
_entity.id
_entity.type
_entity.pdbx_description
1 polymer ?
#
loop_
_entity_poly.entity_id
_entity_poly.type
_entity_poly.pdbx_seq_one_letter_code
_entity_poly.pdbx_strand_id
1 'polypeptide(L)'
;MAKKILIKHGKTPIKKEEKENAGTKILTKHRKMAVKKDVEEEIPEILDKDVEEIESYPIAEPYAKIRITYDHKTHAYLYEAIEKKISEEEKKILDFIKKILSKTMDYETFGENIAERKKQLSDSADEIIRSRGIKIDE
;
A
#
# COMPACT_ATOMS: atom_id res chain seq x y z
N MET A 1 -24.90 28.49 -5.43
CA MET A 1 -25.86 27.37 -5.37
C MET A 1 -25.16 26.19 -4.71
N ALA A 2 -25.61 25.74 -3.54
CA ALA A 2 -24.97 24.69 -2.74
C ALA A 2 -25.95 23.51 -2.56
N LYS A 3 -25.50 22.29 -2.88
CA LYS A 3 -26.27 21.06 -2.68
C LYS A 3 -25.86 20.42 -1.34
N LYS A 4 -26.83 20.33 -0.43
CA LYS A 4 -26.74 19.70 0.89
C LYS A 4 -27.26 18.26 0.77
N ILE A 5 -26.44 17.25 1.04
CA ILE A 5 -26.89 15.86 1.12
C ILE A 5 -27.15 15.53 2.59
N LEU A 6 -28.43 15.36 2.94
CA LEU A 6 -28.89 14.89 4.24
C LEU A 6 -28.81 13.36 4.28
N ILE A 7 -28.14 12.79 5.29
CA ILE A 7 -28.27 11.37 5.63
C ILE A 7 -29.30 11.26 6.76
N LYS A 8 -30.52 10.84 6.42
CA LYS A 8 -31.61 10.61 7.39
C LYS A 8 -31.39 9.30 8.14
N HIS A 9 -31.47 9.36 9.48
CA HIS A 9 -31.59 8.21 10.35
C HIS A 9 -32.98 7.58 10.23
N GLY A 10 -33.06 6.27 9.98
CA GLY A 10 -34.29 5.49 10.00
C GLY A 10 -34.12 4.20 10.79
N LYS A 11 -34.61 4.18 12.04
CA LYS A 11 -34.84 2.96 12.83
C LYS A 11 -36.21 2.40 12.46
N THR A 12 -36.30 1.11 12.13
CA THR A 12 -37.49 0.26 12.33
C THR A 12 -37.12 -1.23 12.28
N PRO A 13 -37.87 -2.13 12.96
CA PRO A 13 -37.34 -3.28 13.69
C PRO A 13 -37.34 -4.59 12.91
N ILE A 14 -36.44 -5.51 13.25
CA ILE A 14 -36.44 -6.90 12.77
C ILE A 14 -36.87 -7.82 13.92
N LYS A 15 -37.90 -8.63 13.66
CA LYS A 15 -38.56 -9.55 14.59
C LYS A 15 -37.60 -10.63 15.11
N LYS A 16 -37.72 -10.96 16.40
CA LYS A 16 -37.14 -12.16 17.02
C LYS A 16 -37.93 -13.39 16.58
N GLU A 17 -37.26 -14.36 15.97
CA GLU A 17 -37.66 -15.76 16.03
C GLU A 17 -36.49 -16.55 16.61
N GLU A 18 -36.65 -16.98 17.87
CA GLU A 18 -35.83 -17.99 18.51
C GLU A 18 -36.23 -19.35 17.93
N LYS A 19 -35.28 -20.03 17.29
CA LYS A 19 -35.26 -21.49 17.25
C LYS A 19 -33.86 -21.98 17.60
N GLU A 20 -33.79 -22.48 18.82
CA GLU A 20 -32.71 -23.27 19.40
C GLU A 20 -32.61 -24.60 18.64
N ASN A 21 -31.45 -24.91 18.03
CA ASN A 21 -30.65 -26.09 18.41
C ASN A 21 -29.42 -26.32 17.52
N ALA A 22 -28.31 -26.52 18.23
CA ALA A 22 -27.15 -27.36 17.91
C ALA A 22 -26.34 -27.07 16.63
N GLY A 23 -25.13 -26.52 16.83
CA GLY A 23 -24.02 -26.74 15.90
C GLY A 23 -23.09 -25.54 15.74
N THR A 24 -22.00 -25.54 16.50
CA THR A 24 -20.84 -24.66 16.27
C THR A 24 -20.36 -24.81 14.82
N LYS A 25 -20.49 -23.76 14.00
CA LYS A 25 -19.76 -23.63 12.73
C LYS A 25 -19.41 -22.16 12.49
N ILE A 26 -18.31 -21.74 13.08
CA ILE A 26 -17.58 -20.55 12.65
C ILE A 26 -16.94 -20.94 11.31
N LEU A 27 -17.59 -20.58 10.20
CA LEU A 27 -17.10 -20.84 8.86
C LEU A 27 -16.55 -19.54 8.27
N THR A 28 -15.23 -19.42 8.25
CA THR A 28 -14.53 -19.09 6.99
C THR A 28 -13.06 -19.46 7.11
N LYS A 29 -12.76 -20.70 6.70
CA LYS A 29 -11.42 -21.07 6.24
C LYS A 29 -11.14 -20.29 4.96
N HIS A 30 -10.32 -19.24 5.04
CA HIS A 30 -9.54 -18.83 3.88
C HIS A 30 -8.17 -19.49 4.01
N ARG A 31 -8.03 -20.61 3.29
CA ARG A 31 -6.78 -21.35 3.08
C ARG A 31 -5.81 -20.40 2.38
N LYS A 32 -4.75 -19.94 3.07
CA LYS A 32 -3.63 -19.25 2.44
C LYS A 32 -3.10 -20.13 1.30
N MET A 33 -3.18 -19.63 0.07
CA MET A 33 -2.51 -20.25 -1.08
C MET A 33 -1.01 -20.01 -0.93
N ALA A 34 -0.22 -21.07 -1.05
CA ALA A 34 1.23 -20.98 -1.04
C ALA A 34 1.71 -20.28 -2.31
N VAL A 35 2.19 -19.05 -2.17
CA VAL A 35 2.96 -18.34 -3.20
C VAL A 35 4.43 -18.44 -2.82
N LYS A 36 5.29 -18.73 -3.81
CA LYS A 36 6.71 -18.98 -3.60
C LYS A 36 7.45 -17.69 -3.20
N LYS A 37 8.40 -17.94 -2.31
CA LYS A 37 9.38 -17.11 -1.63
C LYS A 37 10.24 -16.23 -2.56
N ASP A 38 9.99 -14.93 -2.52
CA ASP A 38 10.97 -13.84 -2.65
C ASP A 38 10.54 -12.75 -1.66
N VAL A 39 11.50 -12.07 -1.03
CA VAL A 39 11.40 -11.36 0.26
C VAL A 39 10.13 -10.49 0.39
N GLU A 40 9.08 -11.06 0.98
CA GLU A 40 7.87 -10.35 1.38
C GLU A 40 8.25 -9.51 2.60
N GLU A 41 8.46 -8.21 2.40
CA GLU A 41 8.53 -7.31 3.54
C GLU A 41 7.19 -7.40 4.28
N GLU A 42 7.22 -8.14 5.39
CA GLU A 42 6.04 -8.40 6.18
C GLU A 42 5.46 -7.07 6.65
N ILE A 43 4.23 -6.82 6.20
CA ILE A 43 3.39 -5.74 6.69
C ILE A 43 3.40 -5.83 8.22
N PRO A 44 3.75 -4.75 8.93
CA PRO A 44 3.93 -4.82 10.38
C PRO A 44 2.65 -5.32 11.05
N GLU A 45 2.75 -6.40 11.82
CA GLU A 45 1.62 -6.99 12.52
C GLU A 45 1.05 -6.02 13.56
N ILE A 46 -0.27 -6.05 13.75
CA ILE A 46 -0.94 -5.30 14.82
C ILE A 46 -0.78 -6.11 16.11
N LEU A 47 0.06 -5.60 17.02
CA LEU A 47 0.38 -6.27 18.29
C LEU A 47 -0.55 -5.86 19.45
N ASP A 48 -1.23 -4.72 19.34
CA ASP A 48 -2.17 -4.25 20.37
C ASP A 48 -3.55 -4.89 20.17
N LYS A 49 -4.07 -5.52 21.22
CA LYS A 49 -5.38 -6.20 21.21
C LYS A 49 -6.54 -5.23 21.13
N ASP A 50 -6.32 -3.97 21.50
CA ASP A 50 -7.34 -2.93 21.42
C ASP A 50 -7.34 -2.23 20.06
N VAL A 51 -6.47 -2.62 19.13
CA VAL A 51 -6.44 -2.11 17.76
C VAL A 51 -6.96 -3.18 16.80
N GLU A 52 -7.98 -2.84 16.04
CA GLU A 52 -8.62 -3.73 15.07
C GLU A 52 -8.37 -3.24 13.64
N GLU A 53 -7.94 -4.13 12.74
CA GLU A 53 -7.88 -3.81 11.32
C GLU A 53 -9.29 -3.81 10.73
N ILE A 54 -9.71 -2.67 10.20
CA ILE A 54 -11.02 -2.50 9.60
C ILE A 54 -10.95 -2.75 8.10
N GLU A 55 -9.92 -2.21 7.44
CA GLU A 55 -9.77 -2.28 5.99
C GLU A 55 -8.30 -2.20 5.58
N SER A 56 -7.94 -2.92 4.52
CA SER A 56 -6.64 -2.79 3.86
C SER A 56 -6.80 -2.94 2.35
N TYR A 57 -6.25 -2.01 1.57
CA TYR A 57 -6.27 -2.05 0.10
C TYR A 57 -5.00 -1.43 -0.51
N PRO A 58 -4.54 -1.90 -1.70
CA PRO A 58 -3.40 -1.31 -2.37
C PRO A 58 -3.75 0.06 -2.98
N ILE A 59 -2.80 1.01 -2.94
CA ILE A 59 -2.87 2.24 -3.75
C ILE A 59 -2.00 2.08 -5.00
N ALA A 60 -0.79 1.54 -4.82
CA ALA A 60 0.18 1.35 -5.89
C ALA A 60 0.86 0.00 -5.69
N GLU A 61 0.24 -1.06 -6.19
CA GLU A 61 0.73 -2.42 -6.02
C GLU A 61 2.02 -2.65 -6.84
N PRO A 62 3.06 -3.33 -6.29
CA PRO A 62 3.20 -3.88 -4.93
C PRO A 62 3.88 -2.92 -3.92
N TYR A 63 4.02 -1.63 -4.24
CA TYR A 63 4.86 -0.67 -3.50
C TYR A 63 4.20 -0.02 -2.28
N ALA A 64 2.89 0.23 -2.35
CA ALA A 64 2.17 0.98 -1.33
C ALA A 64 0.73 0.50 -1.15
N LYS A 65 0.31 0.42 0.11
CA LYS A 65 -1.05 0.11 0.52
C LYS A 65 -1.51 0.98 1.67
N ILE A 66 -2.82 1.05 1.85
CA ILE A 66 -3.43 1.68 3.02
C ILE A 66 -3.92 0.61 3.96
N ARG A 67 -3.75 0.88 5.25
CA ARG A 67 -4.42 0.15 6.32
C ARG A 67 -5.20 1.15 7.17
N ILE A 68 -6.47 0.84 7.39
CA ILE A 68 -7.33 1.58 8.30
C ILE A 68 -7.54 0.71 9.54
N THR A 69 -7.16 1.23 10.69
CA THR A 69 -7.35 0.57 11.98
C THR A 69 -8.26 1.38 12.88
N TYR A 70 -8.93 0.71 13.82
CA TYR A 70 -9.73 1.33 14.86
C TYR A 70 -9.15 0.99 16.22
N ASP A 71 -8.84 2.02 17.00
CA ASP A 71 -8.38 1.90 18.39
C ASP A 71 -9.60 1.97 19.32
N HIS A 72 -9.87 0.87 20.03
CA HIS A 72 -10.97 0.73 20.98
C HIS A 72 -10.74 1.46 22.31
N LYS A 73 -9.49 1.81 22.67
CA LYS A 73 -9.17 2.62 23.85
C LYS A 73 -9.50 4.09 23.62
N THR A 74 -9.12 4.62 22.44
CA THR A 74 -9.31 6.03 22.12
C THR A 74 -10.56 6.31 21.28
N HIS A 75 -11.24 5.26 20.80
CA HIS A 75 -12.34 5.32 19.85
C HIS A 75 -12.00 6.11 18.58
N ALA A 76 -10.78 5.95 18.07
CA ALA A 76 -10.27 6.69 16.93
C ALA A 76 -9.94 5.76 15.77
N TYR A 77 -10.14 6.25 14.55
CA TYR A 77 -9.64 5.61 13.35
C TYR A 77 -8.25 6.15 13.02
N LEU A 78 -7.34 5.26 12.67
CA LEU A 78 -6.02 5.59 12.16
C LEU A 78 -5.92 5.18 10.69
N TYR A 79 -5.44 6.12 9.87
CA TYR A 79 -5.16 5.90 8.46
C TYR A 79 -3.64 5.77 8.29
N GLU A 80 -3.17 4.59 7.92
CA GLU A 80 -1.74 4.29 7.76
C GLU A 80 -1.42 4.04 6.29
N ALA A 81 -0.45 4.77 5.76
CA ALA A 81 0.19 4.46 4.49
C ALA A 81 1.40 3.56 4.73
N ILE A 82 1.33 2.34 4.20
CA ILE A 82 2.36 1.32 4.35
C ILE A 82 3.09 1.22 3.01
N GLU A 83 4.36 1.61 3.01
CA GLU A 83 5.26 1.56 1.86
C GLU A 83 6.36 0.52 2.09
N LYS A 84 6.88 -0.03 0.99
CA LYS A 84 8.06 -0.89 1.03
C LYS A 84 9.24 -0.12 1.62
N LYS A 85 9.88 -0.69 2.63
CA LYS A 85 11.13 -0.18 3.19
C LYS A 85 12.25 -0.41 2.17
N ILE A 86 13.24 0.47 2.24
CA ILE A 86 14.45 0.36 1.45
C ILE A 86 15.59 0.03 2.41
N SER A 87 16.36 -1.00 2.10
CA SER A 87 17.57 -1.33 2.86
C SER A 87 18.61 -0.23 2.71
N GLU A 88 19.57 -0.16 3.64
CA GLU A 88 20.67 0.82 3.55
C GLU A 88 21.53 0.62 2.31
N GLU A 89 21.61 -0.60 1.76
CA GLU A 89 22.33 -0.89 0.52
C GLU A 89 21.57 -0.37 -0.71
N GLU A 90 20.27 -0.69 -0.82
CA GLU A 90 19.40 -0.16 -1.88
C GLU A 90 19.34 1.37 -1.84
N LYS A 91 19.35 1.97 -0.64
CA LYS A 91 19.37 3.42 -0.47
C LYS A 91 20.66 4.05 -1.01
N LYS A 92 21.82 3.43 -0.78
CA LYS A 92 23.10 3.89 -1.37
C LYS A 92 23.06 3.82 -2.89
N ILE A 93 22.48 2.75 -3.45
CA ILE A 93 22.30 2.59 -4.90
C ILE A 93 21.38 3.67 -5.44
N LEU A 94 20.24 3.91 -4.79
CA LEU A 94 19.29 4.95 -5.16
C LEU A 94 19.95 6.35 -5.16
N ASP A 95 20.69 6.68 -4.11
CA ASP A 95 21.38 7.98 -4.01
C ASP A 95 22.47 8.13 -5.06
N PHE A 96 23.17 7.05 -5.40
CA PHE A 96 24.13 7.03 -6.47
C PHE A 96 23.48 7.28 -7.84
N ILE A 97 22.38 6.59 -8.15
CA ILE A 97 21.62 6.79 -9.40
C ILE A 97 21.12 8.23 -9.50
N LYS A 98 20.51 8.76 -8.43
CA LYS A 98 20.06 10.16 -8.34
C LYS A 98 21.20 11.14 -8.64
N LYS A 99 22.38 10.91 -8.03
CA LYS A 99 23.56 11.75 -8.24
C LYS A 99 24.01 11.75 -9.69
N ILE A 100 23.96 10.62 -10.38
CA ILE A 100 24.34 10.55 -11.79
C ILE A 100 23.29 11.25 -12.65
N LEU A 101 22.00 10.95 -12.46
CA LEU A 101 20.92 11.59 -13.20
C LEU A 101 21.02 13.12 -13.09
N SER A 102 21.26 13.65 -11.89
CA SER A 102 21.40 15.10 -11.68
C SER A 102 22.58 15.74 -12.43
N LYS A 103 23.58 14.95 -12.84
CA LYS A 103 24.76 15.42 -13.59
C LYS A 103 24.63 15.23 -15.08
N THR A 104 23.92 14.19 -15.51
CA THR A 104 23.83 13.79 -16.92
C THR A 104 22.55 14.27 -17.59
N MET A 105 21.49 14.52 -16.83
CA MET A 105 20.23 14.99 -17.38
C MET A 105 20.24 16.51 -17.50
N ASP A 106 19.93 17.00 -18.70
CA ASP A 106 19.67 18.39 -18.96
C ASP A 106 18.17 18.67 -18.91
N TYR A 107 17.74 19.52 -17.97
CA TYR A 107 16.33 19.84 -17.72
C TYR A 107 15.65 20.54 -18.90
N GLU A 108 16.44 21.14 -19.81
CA GLU A 108 15.93 21.87 -20.97
C GLU A 108 15.47 20.93 -22.10
N THR A 109 15.90 19.67 -22.07
CA THR A 109 15.64 18.67 -23.13
C THR A 109 14.47 17.73 -22.83
N PHE A 110 13.75 17.98 -21.74
CA PHE A 110 12.63 17.16 -21.32
C PHE A 110 11.42 17.34 -22.24
N GLY A 111 10.68 16.24 -22.44
CA GLY A 111 9.45 16.22 -23.22
C GLY A 111 8.42 17.23 -22.71
N GLU A 112 7.46 17.54 -23.57
CA GLU A 112 6.52 18.64 -23.33
C GLU A 112 5.49 18.27 -22.24
N ASN A 113 5.18 16.97 -22.10
CA ASN A 113 4.20 16.47 -21.14
C ASN A 113 4.79 15.53 -20.07
N ILE A 114 4.04 15.33 -18.99
CA ILE A 114 4.45 14.53 -17.82
C ILE A 114 4.78 13.07 -18.20
N ALA A 115 4.06 12.48 -19.16
CA ALA A 115 4.27 11.09 -19.56
C ALA A 115 5.62 10.91 -20.29
N GLU A 116 5.95 11.82 -21.20
CA GLU A 116 7.24 11.85 -21.88
C GLU A 116 8.39 12.07 -20.89
N ARG A 117 8.24 13.01 -19.96
CA ARG A 117 9.24 13.28 -18.93
C ARG A 117 9.47 12.07 -18.03
N LYS A 118 8.39 11.39 -17.62
CA LYS A 118 8.47 10.16 -16.83
C LYS A 118 9.21 9.08 -17.61
N LYS A 119 8.87 8.90 -18.89
CA LYS A 119 9.52 7.93 -19.76
C LYS A 119 11.03 8.21 -19.90
N GLN A 120 11.40 9.45 -20.21
CA GLN A 120 12.81 9.85 -20.33
C GLN A 120 13.60 9.63 -19.03
N LEU A 121 13.01 9.95 -17.88
CA LEU A 121 13.63 9.70 -16.58
C LEU A 121 13.84 8.21 -16.33
N SER A 122 12.81 7.39 -16.60
CA SER A 122 12.89 5.93 -16.47
C SER A 122 13.96 5.34 -17.41
N ASP A 123 13.94 5.71 -18.69
CA ASP A 123 14.90 5.23 -19.69
C ASP A 123 16.35 5.58 -19.29
N SER A 124 16.57 6.78 -18.77
CA SER A 124 17.89 7.24 -18.30
C SER A 124 18.35 6.48 -17.05
N ALA A 125 17.44 6.19 -16.12
CA ALA A 125 17.74 5.40 -14.93
C ALA A 125 18.13 3.96 -15.32
N ASP A 126 17.39 3.34 -16.24
CA ASP A 126 17.66 1.99 -16.73
C ASP A 126 19.01 1.90 -17.45
N GLU A 127 19.38 2.94 -18.21
CA GLU A 127 20.69 3.03 -18.84
C GLU A 127 21.82 3.12 -17.79
N ILE A 128 21.63 3.90 -16.74
CA ILE A 128 22.59 4.02 -15.63
C ILE A 128 22.77 2.68 -14.91
N ILE A 129 21.67 1.97 -14.65
CA ILE A 129 21.67 0.66 -13.99
C ILE A 129 22.43 -0.35 -14.85
N ARG A 130 22.08 -0.45 -16.14
CA ARG A 130 22.74 -1.37 -17.09
C ARG A 130 24.22 -1.07 -17.29
N SER A 131 24.57 0.20 -17.55
CA SER A 131 25.95 0.60 -17.87
C SER A 131 26.92 0.36 -16.72
N ARG A 132 26.42 0.37 -15.47
CA ARG A 132 27.24 0.16 -14.27
C ARG A 132 27.13 -1.25 -13.69
N GLY A 133 26.42 -2.15 -14.36
CA GLY A 133 26.27 -3.54 -13.92
C GLY A 133 25.59 -3.70 -12.57
N ILE A 134 24.74 -2.73 -12.18
CA ILE A 134 23.97 -2.80 -10.94
C ILE A 134 22.92 -3.89 -11.13
N LYS A 135 22.92 -4.89 -10.24
CA LYS A 135 21.87 -5.90 -10.19
C LYS A 135 20.78 -5.39 -9.27
N ILE A 136 19.55 -5.41 -9.76
CA ILE A 136 18.35 -5.13 -8.98
C ILE A 136 17.64 -6.47 -8.85
N ASP A 137 17.33 -6.85 -7.62
CA ASP A 137 16.49 -8.02 -7.36
C ASP A 137 15.05 -7.71 -7.81
N GLU A 138 14.43 -8.63 -8.55
CA GLU A 138 13.05 -8.50 -9.07
C GLU A 138 11.99 -8.55 -7.96
#